data_AF-A0A931TQT2-F1
#
_entry.id   AF-A0A931TQT2-F1
#
_cell.length_a   1.000
_cell.length_b   1.000
_cell.length_c   1.000
_cell.angle_alpha   90.00
_cell.angle_beta   90.00
_cell.angle_gamma   90.00
#
_symmetry.space_group_name_H-M   'P 1'
#
loop_
_entity.id
_entity.type
_entity.pdbx_description
1 polymer ?
#
loop_
_entity_poly.entity_id
_entity_poly.type
_entity_poly.pdbx_seq_one_letter_code
_entity_poly.pdbx_strand_id
1 'polypeptide(L)'
;MCECSNEEDKEALYWICFALWQSYQFRQHLIGSVILYIRKKEMFNLVRDSLVKCQTKLELFQKSLILMKTVNEKDHHFQYLSATLKKIKREVARDLVR
;
A
#
# COMPACT_ATOMS: atom_id res chain seq x y z
N MET A 1 16.35 -10.35 5.39
CA MET A 1 15.70 -11.43 6.14
C MET A 1 14.27 -11.47 5.66
N CYS A 2 13.98 -12.37 4.73
CA CYS A 2 12.63 -12.91 4.53
C CYS A 2 12.84 -14.43 4.56
N GLU A 3 12.92 -14.99 5.77
CA GLU A 3 12.61 -16.39 5.99
C GLU A 3 11.11 -16.42 6.26
N CYS A 4 10.31 -16.16 5.23
CA CYS A 4 8.88 -16.44 5.29
C CYS A 4 8.75 -17.90 4.92
N SER A 5 8.50 -18.75 5.93
CA SER A 5 8.36 -20.19 5.74
C SER A 5 7.06 -20.54 5.00
N ASN A 6 6.07 -19.64 5.04
CA ASN A 6 4.75 -19.84 4.46
C ASN A 6 4.30 -18.64 3.60
N GLU A 7 3.39 -18.89 2.66
CA GLU A 7 2.85 -17.90 1.74
C GLU A 7 1.97 -16.86 2.45
N GLU A 8 1.27 -17.28 3.51
CA GLU A 8 0.48 -16.40 4.37
C GLU A 8 1.35 -15.36 5.09
N ASP A 9 2.53 -15.75 5.58
CA ASP A 9 3.46 -14.83 6.26
C ASP A 9 3.97 -13.76 5.31
N LYS A 10 4.22 -14.15 4.05
CA LYS A 10 4.65 -13.24 2.99
C LYS A 10 3.54 -12.24 2.66
N GLU A 11 2.30 -12.71 2.57
CA GLU A 11 1.15 -11.84 2.32
C GLU A 11 0.93 -10.86 3.49
N ALA A 12 1.00 -11.33 4.73
CA ALA A 12 0.89 -10.49 5.91
C ALA A 12 1.98 -9.40 5.94
N LEU A 13 3.23 -9.76 5.65
CA LEU A 13 4.35 -8.82 5.54
C LEU A 13 4.13 -7.76 4.45
N TYR A 14 3.59 -8.16 3.30
CA TYR A 14 3.24 -7.23 2.22
C TYR A 14 2.23 -6.19 2.70
N TRP A 15 1.13 -6.62 3.32
CA TRP A 15 0.09 -5.70 3.80
C TRP A 15 0.55 -4.82 4.96
N ILE A 16 1.44 -5.31 5.83
CA ILE A 16 2.06 -4.48 6.88
C ILE A 16 2.93 -3.39 6.25
N CYS A 17 3.78 -3.75 5.30
CA CYS A 17 4.59 -2.76 4.58
C CYS A 17 3.72 -1.75 3.83
N PHE A 18 2.65 -2.22 3.18
CA PHE A 18 1.70 -1.35 2.50
C PHE A 18 1.00 -0.39 3.47
N ALA A 19 0.54 -0.88 4.62
CA ALA A 19 -0.09 -0.04 5.64
C ALA A 19 0.89 1.01 6.19
N LEU A 20 2.14 0.65 6.43
CA LEU A 20 3.20 1.57 6.85
C LEU A 20 3.49 2.66 5.81
N TRP A 21 3.40 2.30 4.53
CA TRP A 21 3.55 3.25 3.43
C TRP A 21 2.37 4.22 3.34
N GLN A 22 1.14 3.70 3.37
CA GLN A 22 -0.08 4.52 3.30
C GLN A 22 -0.26 5.45 4.52
N SER A 23 0.19 5.00 5.70
CA SER A 23 0.17 5.81 6.93
C SER A 23 1.36 6.78 7.05
N TYR A 24 2.18 6.89 6.01
CA TYR A 24 3.37 7.77 5.96
C TYR A 24 4.42 7.50 7.05
N GLN A 25 4.37 6.35 7.72
CA GLN A 25 5.29 6.01 8.81
C GLN A 25 6.74 5.95 8.29
N PHE A 26 6.94 5.43 7.08
CA PHE A 26 8.25 5.44 6.43
C PHE A 26 8.86 6.84 6.31
N ARG A 27 8.04 7.90 6.14
CA ARG A 27 8.54 9.26 5.97
C ARG A 27 9.28 9.78 7.20
N GLN A 28 8.89 9.34 8.39
CA GLN A 28 9.54 9.73 9.65
C GLN A 28 10.97 9.17 9.76
N HIS A 29 11.28 8.11 9.02
CA HIS A 29 12.57 7.43 9.03
C HIS A 29 13.40 7.69 7.76
N LEU A 30 12.90 8.52 6.84
CA LEU A 30 13.65 8.95 5.66
C LEU A 30 14.72 9.96 6.09
N ILE A 31 15.95 9.72 5.65
CA ILE A 31 17.13 10.56 5.91
C ILE A 31 17.76 10.91 4.56
N GLY A 32 18.44 12.04 4.50
CA GLY A 32 19.11 12.54 3.30
C GLY A 32 18.60 13.91 2.91
N SER A 33 19.40 14.66 2.16
CA SER A 33 19.02 16.01 1.71
C SER A 33 18.42 15.96 0.30
N VAL A 34 19.18 15.45 -0.67
CA VAL A 34 18.75 15.39 -2.08
C VAL A 34 18.02 14.08 -2.40
N ILE A 35 18.53 12.96 -1.88
CA ILE A 35 17.94 11.63 -2.08
C ILE A 35 17.57 11.09 -0.71
N LEU A 36 16.27 10.93 -0.47
CA LEU A 36 15.74 10.36 0.76
C LEU A 36 15.86 8.84 0.74
N TYR A 37 16.43 8.26 1.79
CA TYR A 37 16.55 6.82 1.96
C TYR A 37 16.28 6.41 3.41
N ILE A 38 15.92 5.14 3.61
CA ILE A 38 15.79 4.54 4.94
C ILE A 38 16.97 3.61 5.15
N ARG A 39 17.65 3.74 6.29
CA ARG A 39 18.72 2.80 6.65
C ARG A 39 18.13 1.41 6.85
N LYS A 40 18.82 0.38 6.34
CA LYS A 40 18.39 -1.02 6.44
C LYS A 40 17.98 -1.43 7.86
N LYS A 41 18.73 -1.00 8.88
CA LYS A 41 18.43 -1.27 10.30
C LYS A 41 17.11 -0.65 10.75
N GLU A 42 16.86 0.61 10.39
CA GLU A 42 15.64 1.35 10.75
C GLU A 42 14.42 0.71 10.09
N MET A 43 14.54 0.35 8.80
CA MET A 43 13.49 -0.34 8.06
C MET A 43 13.14 -1.67 8.72
N PHE A 44 14.13 -2.47 9.12
CA PHE A 44 13.88 -3.74 9.80
C PHE A 44 13.26 -3.57 11.18
N ASN A 45 13.72 -2.59 11.97
CA ASN A 45 13.14 -2.32 13.28
C ASN A 45 11.66 -1.93 13.13
N LEU A 46 11.36 -1.02 12.21
CA LEU A 46 9.98 -0.56 11.97
C LEU A 46 9.04 -1.69 11.57
N VAL A 47 9.47 -2.56 10.65
CA VAL A 47 8.67 -3.72 10.21
C VAL A 47 8.49 -4.71 11.37
N ARG A 48 9.54 -4.99 12.15
CA ARG A 48 9.47 -5.90 13.31
C ARG A 48 8.53 -5.37 14.39
N ASP A 49 8.64 -4.08 14.73
CA ASP A 49 7.79 -3.46 15.74
C ASP A 49 6.32 -3.47 15.31
N SER A 50 6.08 -3.30 14.01
CA SER A 50 4.74 -3.37 13.43
C SER A 50 4.19 -4.80 13.48
N LEU A 51 5.01 -5.80 13.16
CA LEU A 51 4.64 -7.21 13.29
C LEU A 51 4.26 -7.59 14.72
N VAL A 52 5.04 -7.17 15.71
CA VAL A 52 4.75 -7.42 17.14
C VAL A 52 3.42 -6.77 17.55
N LYS A 53 3.17 -5.52 17.10
CA LYS A 53 1.90 -4.83 17.36
C LYS A 53 0.71 -5.56 16.72
N CYS A 54 0.88 -6.08 15.51
CA CYS A 54 -0.13 -6.87 14.81
C CYS A 54 -0.41 -8.21 15.50
N GLN A 55 0.63 -8.92 15.96
CA GLN A 55 0.49 -10.19 16.71
C GLN A 55 -0.26 -9.99 18.04
N THR A 56 -0.02 -8.86 18.72
CA THR A 56 -0.70 -8.53 19.98
C THR A 56 -2.19 -8.25 19.80
N LYS A 57 -2.64 -7.84 18.60
CA LYS A 57 -4.03 -7.47 18.27
C LYS A 57 -4.50 -8.14 16.98
N LEU A 58 -4.38 -9.45 16.93
CA LEU A 58 -4.55 -10.24 15.70
C LEU A 58 -5.95 -10.10 15.08
N GLU A 59 -7.02 -10.13 15.88
CA GLU A 59 -8.40 -10.03 15.38
C GLU A 59 -8.71 -8.65 14.75
N LEU A 60 -8.26 -7.57 15.40
CA LEU A 60 -8.43 -6.21 14.88
C LEU A 60 -7.64 -6.04 13.59
N PHE A 61 -6.42 -6.57 13.56
CA PHE A 61 -5.57 -6.52 12.38
C PHE A 61 -6.20 -7.24 11.19
N GLN A 62 -6.72 -8.46 11.36
CA GLN A 62 -7.38 -9.21 10.29
C GLN A 62 -8.59 -8.45 9.73
N LYS A 63 -9.44 -7.88 10.59
CA LYS A 63 -10.58 -7.06 10.17
C LYS A 63 -10.14 -5.83 9.39
N SER A 64 -9.14 -5.10 9.87
CA SER A 64 -8.57 -3.94 9.20
C SER A 64 -7.91 -4.31 7.87
N LEU A 65 -7.28 -5.47 7.76
CA LEU A 65 -6.62 -5.94 6.55
C LEU A 65 -7.64 -6.31 5.46
N ILE A 66 -8.73 -7.01 5.82
CA ILE A 66 -9.84 -7.29 4.89
C ILE A 66 -10.46 -5.98 4.40
N LEU A 67 -10.73 -5.03 5.30
CA LEU A 67 -11.25 -3.73 4.92
C LEU A 67 -10.30 -2.99 3.97
N MET A 68 -9.00 -2.99 4.27
CA MET A 68 -7.98 -2.34 3.45
C MET A 68 -7.87 -2.96 2.04
N LYS A 69 -7.95 -4.30 1.94
CA LYS A 69 -8.02 -5.02 0.65
C LYS A 69 -9.22 -4.55 -0.18
N THR A 70 -10.42 -4.58 0.40
CA THR A 70 -11.65 -4.16 -0.27
C THR A 70 -11.59 -2.70 -0.72
N VAL A 71 -11.03 -1.81 0.10
CA VAL A 71 -10.84 -0.39 -0.27
C VAL A 71 -9.88 -0.26 -1.45
N ASN A 72 -8.76 -0.98 -1.42
CA ASN A 72 -7.77 -0.93 -2.49
C ASN A 72 -8.33 -1.44 -3.84
N GLU A 73 -9.12 -2.52 -3.81
CA GLU A 73 -9.81 -3.03 -5.00
C GLU A 73 -10.80 -2.01 -5.59
N LYS A 74 -11.58 -1.35 -4.74
CA LYS A 74 -12.51 -0.30 -5.18
C LYS A 74 -11.76 0.90 -5.73
N ASP A 75 -10.67 1.33 -5.11
CA ASP A 75 -9.86 2.44 -5.61
C ASP A 75 -9.30 2.14 -7.00
N HIS A 76 -8.74 0.95 -7.22
CA HIS A 76 -8.31 0.51 -8.54
C HIS A 76 -9.47 0.52 -9.57
N HIS A 77 -10.65 0.06 -9.17
CA HIS A 77 -11.82 0.08 -10.05
C HIS A 77 -12.22 1.52 -10.42
N PHE A 78 -12.24 2.45 -9.46
CA PHE A 78 -12.54 3.86 -9.73
C PHE A 78 -11.49 4.54 -10.61
N GLN A 79 -10.21 4.24 -10.41
CA GLN A 79 -9.14 4.73 -11.28
C GLN A 79 -9.31 4.24 -12.72
N TYR A 80 -9.66 2.96 -12.89
CA TYR A 80 -9.97 2.38 -14.20
C TYR A 80 -11.18 3.05 -14.87
N LEU A 81 -12.27 3.26 -14.13
CA LEU A 81 -13.46 3.96 -14.63
C LEU A 81 -13.12 5.40 -15.05
N SER A 82 -12.37 6.13 -14.22
CA SER A 82 -11.94 7.50 -14.52
C SER A 82 -11.10 7.58 -15.80
N ALA A 83 -10.16 6.64 -15.98
CA ALA A 83 -9.36 6.54 -17.20
C ALA A 83 -10.21 6.25 -18.43
N THR A 84 -11.21 5.37 -18.29
CA THR A 84 -12.14 5.00 -19.37
C THR A 84 -13.02 6.19 -19.77
N LEU A 85 -13.59 6.90 -18.80
CA LEU A 85 -14.37 8.11 -19.04
C LEU A 85 -13.55 9.20 -19.76
N LYS A 86 -12.27 9.37 -19.38
CA LYS A 86 -11.36 10.29 -20.09
C LYS A 86 -11.16 9.89 -21.55
N LYS A 87 -11.07 8.61 -21.87
CA LYS A 87 -10.97 8.12 -23.26
C LYS A 87 -12.25 8.42 -24.03
N ILE A 88 -13.42 8.06 -23.49
CA ILE A 88 -14.72 8.30 -24.12
C ILE A 88 -14.92 9.79 -24.38
N LYS A 89 -14.62 10.66 -23.40
CA LYS A 89 -14.72 12.11 -23.56
C LYS A 89 -13.86 12.64 -24.72
N ARG A 90 -12.68 12.06 -24.95
CA ARG A 90 -11.79 12.43 -26.07
C ARG A 90 -12.30 11.97 -27.43
N GLU A 91 -12.97 10.81 -27.49
CA GLU A 91 -13.61 10.35 -28.74
C GLU A 91 -14.80 11.25 -29.09
N VAL A 92 -15.71 11.47 -28.14
CA VAL A 92 -16.87 12.36 -28.34
C VAL A 92 -16.45 13.78 -28.75
N ALA A 93 -15.41 14.32 -28.11
CA ALA A 93 -14.88 15.63 -28.49
C ALA A 93 -14.29 15.66 -29.90
N ARG A 94 -13.72 14.55 -30.37
CA ARG A 94 -13.23 14.43 -31.76
C ARG A 94 -14.39 14.38 -32.75
N ASP A 95 -15.44 13.64 -32.42
CA ASP A 95 -16.63 13.51 -33.28
C ASP A 95 -17.38 14.85 -33.43
N LEU A 96 -17.34 15.72 -32.42
CA LEU A 96 -17.97 17.05 -32.47
C LEU A 96 -17.23 18.08 -33.35
N VAL A 97 -15.91 17.90 -33.55
CA VAL A 97 -15.06 18.84 -34.31
C VAL A 97 -14.90 18.40 -35.76
N ARG A 98 -15.31 17.17 -36.08
CA ARG A 98 -15.20 16.57 -37.41
C ARG A 98 -16.51 16.69 -38.19
#